data_AF-A0A973E157-F1
#
_entry.id   AF-A0A973E157-F1
#
_cell.length_a   1.000
_cell.length_b   1.000
_cell.length_c   1.000
_cell.angle_alpha   90.00
_cell.angle_beta   90.00
_cell.angle_gamma   90.00
#
_symmetry.space_group_name_H-M   'P 1'
#
loop_
_entity.id
_entity.type
_entity.pdbx_description
1 polymer ?
#
loop_
_entity_poly.entity_id
_entity_poly.type
_entity_poly.pdbx_seq_one_letter_code
_entity_poly.pdbx_strand_id
1 'polypeptide(L)'
;MGLLLAGLMLLMTYIHGVIGGKKIWRPMLKHWQSHPQNKLIKGSLGFIWHAITLWFIAASGLAIYAYFSPDMAEGIYFTLMVLFFSFGVVATLYGKLIYGLFGASPQWMFFWPITITAFLAFISA
;
A
#
# COMPACT_ATOMS: atom_id res chain seq x y z
N MET A 1 17.04 -10.04 1.45
CA MET A 1 15.97 -9.23 0.81
C MET A 1 14.85 -8.79 1.77
N GLY A 2 14.51 -9.59 2.81
CA GLY A 2 13.45 -9.23 3.78
C GLY A 2 13.57 -7.85 4.44
N LEU A 3 14.76 -7.43 4.86
CA LEU A 3 14.97 -6.09 5.44
C LEU A 3 14.73 -4.95 4.44
N LEU A 4 15.13 -5.13 3.17
CA LEU A 4 14.86 -4.15 2.12
C LEU A 4 13.36 -4.07 1.83
N LEU A 5 12.68 -5.22 1.77
CA LEU A 5 11.24 -5.31 1.61
C LEU A 5 10.50 -4.59 2.75
N ALA A 6 10.90 -4.82 4.00
CA ALA A 6 10.37 -4.13 5.16
C ALA A 6 10.62 -2.62 5.10
N GLY A 7 11.83 -2.20 4.71
CA GLY A 7 12.17 -0.79 4.52
C GLY A 7 11.28 -0.10 3.49
N LEU A 8 10.99 -0.75 2.36
CA LEU A 8 10.09 -0.20 1.33
C LEU A 8 8.65 -0.05 1.84
N MET A 9 8.13 -1.01 2.62
CA MET A 9 6.79 -0.92 3.19
C MET A 9 6.68 0.15 4.29
N LEU A 10 7.72 0.33 5.10
CA LEU A 10 7.79 1.43 6.07
C LEU A 10 7.89 2.79 5.38
N LEU A 11 8.68 2.90 4.30
CA LEU A 11 8.72 4.11 3.47
C LEU A 11 7.35 4.42 2.88
N MET A 12 6.64 3.41 2.38
CA MET A 12 5.27 3.56 1.90
C MET A 12 4.31 4.00 3.01
N THR A 13 4.46 3.46 4.23
CA THR A 13 3.71 3.90 5.42
C THR A 13 3.94 5.39 5.69
N TYR A 14 5.19 5.85 5.62
CA TYR A 14 5.54 7.26 5.79
C TYR A 14 4.93 8.13 4.67
N ILE A 15 5.08 7.73 3.41
CA ILE A 15 4.51 8.48 2.27
C ILE A 15 2.98 8.56 2.39
N HIS A 16 2.31 7.45 2.67
CA HIS A 16 0.87 7.38 2.80
C HIS A 16 0.36 8.18 4.01
N GLY A 17 0.93 7.95 5.20
CA GLY A 17 0.50 8.59 6.45
C GLY A 17 0.85 10.07 6.56
N VAL A 18 2.05 10.47 6.12
CA VAL A 18 2.60 11.82 6.36
C VAL A 18 2.44 12.72 5.13
N ILE A 19 2.75 12.23 3.93
CA ILE A 19 2.81 13.05 2.72
C ILE A 19 1.46 13.04 1.96
N GLY A 20 0.82 11.88 1.86
CA GLY A 20 -0.38 11.66 1.04
C GLY A 20 -1.66 12.24 1.64
N GLY A 21 -1.78 12.27 2.96
CA GLY A 21 -3.07 12.53 3.65
C GLY A 21 -3.74 13.87 3.33
N LYS A 22 -3.04 15.00 3.37
CA LYS A 22 -3.73 16.32 3.19
C LYS A 22 -3.91 16.71 1.72
N LYS A 23 -2.95 16.43 0.85
CA LYS A 23 -2.99 16.90 -0.55
C LYS A 23 -3.92 16.05 -1.43
N ILE A 24 -4.00 14.74 -1.17
CA ILE A 24 -4.82 13.81 -1.97
C ILE A 24 -6.29 13.92 -1.59
N TRP A 25 -6.58 14.07 -0.30
CA TRP A 25 -7.95 14.15 0.17
C TRP A 25 -8.57 15.54 -0.01
N ARG A 26 -7.78 16.62 -0.07
CA ARG A 26 -8.30 18.01 -0.16
C ARG A 26 -9.30 18.25 -1.29
N PRO A 27 -9.03 17.86 -2.55
CA PRO A 27 -9.99 18.03 -3.65
C PRO A 27 -11.29 17.27 -3.40
N MET A 28 -11.18 16.03 -2.94
CA MET A 28 -12.32 15.15 -2.67
C MET A 28 -13.15 15.62 -1.45
N LEU A 29 -12.47 16.09 -0.40
CA LEU A 29 -13.08 16.67 0.79
C LEU A 29 -13.84 17.97 0.50
N LYS A 30 -13.31 18.82 -0.39
CA LYS A 30 -14.02 20.03 -0.86
C LYS A 30 -15.30 19.67 -1.61
N HIS A 31 -15.26 18.64 -2.45
CA HIS A 31 -16.43 18.17 -3.18
C HIS A 31 -17.48 17.51 -2.27
N TRP A 32 -17.04 16.88 -1.18
CA TRP A 32 -17.95 16.20 -0.25
C TRP A 32 -18.57 17.09 0.82
N GLN A 33 -17.98 18.24 1.12
CA GLN A 33 -18.54 19.22 2.06
C GLN A 33 -19.87 19.83 1.56
N SER A 34 -20.15 19.78 0.26
CA SER A 34 -21.38 20.36 -0.33
C SER A 34 -22.63 19.47 -0.20
N HIS A 35 -22.51 18.20 0.22
CA HIS A 35 -23.65 17.27 0.29
C HIS A 35 -23.74 16.54 1.65
N PRO A 36 -24.85 16.67 2.41
CA PRO A 36 -25.01 16.07 3.74
C PRO A 36 -24.87 14.54 3.81
N GLN A 37 -25.22 13.82 2.73
CA GLN A 37 -25.13 12.36 2.62
C GLN A 37 -23.68 11.82 2.66
N ASN A 38 -22.66 12.69 2.54
CA ASN A 38 -21.26 12.27 2.45
C ASN A 38 -20.54 12.02 3.79
N LYS A 39 -21.20 12.17 4.95
CA LYS A 39 -20.54 11.94 6.26
C LYS A 39 -20.12 10.47 6.45
N LEU A 40 -20.99 9.52 6.12
CA LEU A 40 -20.71 8.08 6.25
C LEU A 40 -19.66 7.62 5.24
N ILE A 41 -19.74 8.08 4.00
CA ILE A 41 -18.77 7.78 2.93
C ILE A 41 -17.39 8.31 3.32
N LYS A 42 -17.30 9.56 3.79
CA LYS A 42 -16.07 10.16 4.29
C LYS A 42 -15.48 9.40 5.48
N GLY A 43 -16.33 8.99 6.43
CA GLY A 43 -15.91 8.18 7.58
C GLY A 43 -15.34 6.83 7.17
N SER A 44 -16.04 6.13 6.28
CA SER A 44 -15.63 4.81 5.77
C SER A 44 -14.32 4.88 5.00
N LEU A 45 -14.17 5.88 4.13
CA LEU A 45 -12.96 6.08 3.34
C LEU A 45 -11.78 6.54 4.21
N GLY A 46 -12.04 7.34 5.25
CA GLY A 46 -11.07 7.63 6.29
C GLY A 46 -10.64 6.37 7.05
N PHE A 47 -11.56 5.50 7.44
CA PHE A 47 -11.25 4.23 8.11
C PHE A 47 -10.40 3.32 7.22
N ILE A 48 -10.80 3.12 5.96
CA ILE A 48 -10.03 2.34 4.97
C ILE A 48 -8.63 2.91 4.81
N TRP A 49 -8.49 4.24 4.72
CA TRP A 49 -7.19 4.90 4.62
C TRP A 49 -6.26 4.57 5.79
N HIS A 50 -6.77 4.61 7.03
CA HIS A 50 -5.96 4.31 8.21
C HIS A 50 -5.70 2.80 8.35
N ALA A 51 -6.67 1.96 7.98
CA ALA A 51 -6.51 0.51 7.96
C ALA A 51 -5.37 0.09 7.02
N ILE A 52 -5.26 0.71 5.84
CA ILE A 52 -4.15 0.50 4.91
C ILE A 52 -2.79 0.84 5.56
N THR A 53 -2.71 1.94 6.33
CA THR A 53 -1.49 2.30 7.07
C THR A 53 -1.08 1.22 8.06
N LEU A 54 -2.02 0.75 8.89
CA LEU A 54 -1.77 -0.31 9.87
C LEU A 54 -1.36 -1.61 9.19
N TRP A 55 -1.98 -1.89 8.04
CA TRP A 55 -1.66 -3.07 7.25
C TRP A 55 -0.23 -3.04 6.70
N PHE A 56 0.26 -1.90 6.20
CA PHE A 56 1.67 -1.77 5.80
C PHE A 56 2.63 -1.98 6.97
N ILE A 57 2.30 -1.48 8.17
CA ILE A 57 3.11 -1.69 9.38
C ILE A 57 3.17 -3.19 9.72
N ALA A 58 2.04 -3.88 9.71
CA ALA A 58 1.98 -5.32 9.97
C ALA A 58 2.77 -6.12 8.91
N ALA A 59 2.62 -5.80 7.63
CA ALA A 59 3.37 -6.44 6.55
C ALA A 59 4.88 -6.19 6.67
N SER A 60 5.29 -5.01 7.15
CA SER A 60 6.69 -4.70 7.48
C SER A 60 7.21 -5.58 8.60
N GLY A 61 6.42 -5.77 9.67
CA GLY A 61 6.74 -6.70 10.75
C GLY A 61 6.90 -8.14 10.25
N LEU A 62 6.00 -8.60 9.38
CA LEU A 62 6.09 -9.94 8.78
C LEU A 62 7.35 -10.13 7.93
N ALA A 63 7.73 -9.13 7.12
CA ALA A 63 8.97 -9.21 6.34
C ALA A 63 10.24 -9.23 7.21
N ILE A 64 10.24 -8.51 8.34
CA ILE A 64 11.32 -8.58 9.34
C ILE A 64 11.34 -9.95 10.00
N TYR A 65 10.18 -10.45 10.42
CA TYR A 65 10.07 -11.77 11.05
C TYR A 65 10.57 -12.90 10.14
N ALA A 66 10.15 -12.89 8.87
CA ALA A 66 10.62 -13.82 7.84
C ALA A 66 12.13 -13.74 7.61
N TYR A 67 12.75 -12.56 7.75
CA TYR A 67 14.19 -12.41 7.63
C TYR A 67 14.97 -13.17 8.73
N PHE A 68 14.38 -13.30 9.92
CA PHE A 68 14.99 -14.02 11.05
C PHE A 68 14.47 -15.45 11.22
N SER A 69 13.50 -15.88 10.41
CA SER A 69 12.81 -17.18 10.56
C SER A 69 12.80 -17.94 9.23
N PRO A 70 13.92 -18.60 8.86
CA PRO A 70 14.08 -19.26 7.56
C PRO A 70 12.94 -20.26 7.24
N ASP A 71 12.51 -21.03 8.23
CA ASP A 71 11.47 -22.06 8.08
C ASP A 71 10.11 -21.50 7.63
N MET A 72 9.87 -20.20 7.83
CA MET A 72 8.63 -19.51 7.46
C MET A 72 8.83 -18.49 6.34
N ALA A 73 10.07 -18.26 5.91
CA ALA A 73 10.43 -17.15 5.05
C ALA A 73 9.78 -17.25 3.67
N GLU A 74 9.86 -18.42 3.04
CA GLU A 74 9.30 -18.69 1.72
C GLU A 74 7.80 -18.37 1.66
N GLY A 75 7.01 -18.95 2.58
CA GLY A 75 5.56 -18.77 2.62
C GLY A 75 5.14 -17.31 2.89
N ILE A 76 5.87 -16.62 3.78
CA ILE A 76 5.60 -15.20 4.08
C ILE A 76 5.92 -14.33 2.87
N TYR A 77 7.09 -14.46 2.24
CA TYR A 77 7.45 -13.64 1.09
C TYR A 77 6.54 -13.91 -0.12
N PHE A 78 6.15 -15.16 -0.36
CA PHE A 78 5.18 -15.51 -1.39
C PHE A 78 3.83 -14.81 -1.13
N THR A 79 3.33 -14.87 0.10
CA THR A 79 2.07 -14.21 0.48
C THR A 79 2.15 -12.70 0.27
N LEU A 80 3.24 -12.06 0.72
CA LEU A 80 3.45 -10.63 0.51
C LEU A 80 3.53 -10.29 -0.99
N MET A 81 4.25 -11.08 -1.78
CA MET A 81 4.35 -10.89 -3.23
C MET A 81 2.97 -10.91 -3.91
N VAL A 82 2.16 -11.95 -3.69
CA VAL A 82 0.83 -12.07 -4.32
C VAL A 82 -0.07 -10.90 -3.93
N LEU A 83 -0.02 -10.49 -2.67
CA LEU A 83 -0.87 -9.44 -2.14
C LEU A 83 -0.50 -8.07 -2.70
N PHE A 84 0.79 -7.73 -2.71
CA PHE A 84 1.27 -6.47 -3.27
C PHE A 84 1.14 -6.40 -4.79
N PHE A 85 1.30 -7.53 -5.49
CA PHE A 85 1.03 -7.62 -6.92
C PHE A 85 -0.42 -7.26 -7.22
N SER A 86 -1.35 -7.87 -6.47
CA SER A 86 -2.79 -7.61 -6.62
C SER A 86 -3.12 -6.14 -6.40
N PHE A 87 -2.54 -5.51 -5.37
CA PHE A 87 -2.69 -4.07 -5.15
C PHE A 87 -2.07 -3.21 -6.26
N GLY A 88 -0.90 -3.60 -6.78
CA GLY A 88 -0.27 -2.95 -7.92
C GLY A 88 -1.16 -2.95 -9.17
N VAL A 89 -1.75 -4.11 -9.50
CA VAL A 89 -2.69 -4.24 -10.63
C VAL A 89 -3.91 -3.35 -10.43
N VAL A 90 -4.59 -3.46 -9.29
CA VAL A 90 -5.80 -2.68 -8.98
C VAL A 90 -5.51 -1.18 -9.05
N ALA A 91 -4.40 -0.73 -8.46
CA ALA A 91 -4.04 0.67 -8.46
C ALA A 91 -3.68 1.20 -9.86
N THR A 92 -2.99 0.41 -10.67
CA THR A 92 -2.67 0.76 -12.06
C THR A 92 -3.96 0.92 -12.89
N LEU A 93 -4.91 -0.02 -12.78
CA LEU A 93 -6.20 0.04 -13.47
C LEU A 93 -7.05 1.22 -12.99
N TYR A 94 -7.13 1.41 -11.67
CA TYR A 94 -7.85 2.54 -11.07
C TYR A 94 -7.30 3.88 -11.55
N GLY A 95 -5.97 4.03 -11.58
CA GLY A 95 -5.31 5.21 -12.12
C GLY A 95 -5.77 5.53 -13.54
N LYS A 96 -5.75 4.49 -14.41
CA LYS A 96 -6.15 4.63 -15.81
C LYS A 96 -7.62 5.02 -15.97
N LEU A 97 -8.51 4.39 -15.20
CA LEU A 97 -9.96 4.61 -15.28
C LEU A 97 -10.37 5.99 -14.79
N ILE A 98 -9.79 6.47 -13.69
CA ILE A 98 -10.23 7.71 -13.03
C ILE A 98 -9.50 8.94 -13.54
N TYR A 99 -8.20 8.81 -13.85
CA TYR A 99 -7.36 9.96 -14.19
C TYR A 99 -6.85 9.91 -15.63
N GLY A 100 -7.24 8.91 -16.42
CA GLY A 100 -6.76 8.69 -17.79
C GLY A 100 -5.29 8.26 -17.89
N LEU A 101 -4.58 8.21 -16.76
CA LEU A 101 -3.14 8.00 -16.64
C LEU A 101 -2.86 6.76 -15.79
N PHE A 102 -1.97 5.89 -16.25
CA PHE A 102 -1.46 4.81 -15.40
C PHE A 102 -0.67 5.43 -14.22
N GLY A 103 -0.93 4.97 -12.98
CA GLY A 103 -0.14 5.39 -11.81
C GLY A 103 -0.48 6.76 -11.20
N ALA A 104 -1.72 7.24 -11.36
CA ALA A 104 -2.13 8.61 -11.04
C ALA A 104 -2.02 9.07 -9.56
N SER A 105 -1.68 8.19 -8.62
CA SER A 105 -1.23 8.64 -7.29
C SER A 105 0.14 8.06 -6.97
N PRO A 106 1.15 8.93 -6.71
CA PRO A 106 2.56 8.52 -6.60
C PRO A 106 2.81 7.41 -5.59
N GLN A 107 2.04 7.37 -4.50
CA GLN A 107 2.23 6.33 -3.50
C GLN A 107 1.87 4.94 -4.03
N TRP A 108 0.87 4.81 -4.91
CA TRP A 108 0.46 3.47 -5.37
C TRP A 108 1.44 2.84 -6.36
N MET A 109 2.33 3.65 -6.96
CA MET A 109 3.44 3.11 -7.76
C MET A 109 4.43 2.29 -6.91
N PHE A 110 4.48 2.51 -5.59
CA PHE A 110 5.35 1.75 -4.69
C PHE A 110 4.95 0.29 -4.54
N PHE A 111 3.72 -0.10 -4.90
CA PHE A 111 3.33 -1.51 -4.92
C PHE A 111 4.19 -2.35 -5.87
N TRP A 112 4.65 -1.78 -7.00
CA TRP A 112 5.49 -2.50 -7.95
C TRP A 112 6.89 -2.80 -7.39
N PRO A 113 7.67 -1.82 -6.89
CA PRO A 113 8.92 -2.10 -6.19
C PRO A 113 8.78 -3.06 -5.01
N ILE A 114 7.71 -2.95 -4.21
CA ILE A 114 7.44 -3.87 -3.10
C ILE A 114 7.22 -5.29 -3.62
N THR A 115 6.41 -5.46 -4.68
CA THR A 115 6.14 -6.76 -5.30
C THR A 115 7.43 -7.40 -5.83
N ILE A 116 8.24 -6.64 -6.58
CA ILE A 116 9.50 -7.12 -7.14
C ILE A 116 10.44 -7.54 -6.01
N THR A 117 10.55 -6.74 -4.95
CA THR A 117 11.43 -7.05 -3.82
C THR A 117 10.92 -8.27 -3.04
N ALA A 118 9.59 -8.44 -2.92
CA ALA A 118 8.99 -9.63 -2.31
C ALA A 118 9.22 -10.89 -3.14
N PHE A 119 9.13 -10.81 -4.47
CA PHE A 119 9.49 -11.91 -5.36
C PHE A 119 10.97 -12.28 -5.24
N LEU A 120 11.87 -11.28 -5.26
CA LEU A 120 13.30 -11.50 -5.06
C LEU A 120 13.59 -12.09 -3.69
N ALA A 121 12.84 -11.70 -2.64
CA ALA A 121 12.95 -12.29 -1.32
C ALA A 121 12.51 -13.75 -1.31
N PHE A 122 11.37 -14.05 -1.95
CA PHE A 122 10.82 -15.40 -2.08
C PHE A 122 11.80 -16.36 -2.78
N ILE A 123 12.35 -16.00 -3.94
CA ILE A 123 13.29 -16.88 -4.66
C ILE A 123 14.67 -17.00 -4.00
N SER A 124 14.94 -16.18 -2.97
CA SER A 124 16.20 -16.16 -2.22
C SER A 124 16.09 -16.74 -0.81
N ALA A 125 14.88 -17.15 -0.41
CA ALA A 125 14.57 -17.63 0.93
C ALA A 125 14.83 -19.13 1.08
#